data_AF-A0A0F9BRZ0-F1
#
_entry.id   AF-A0A0F9BRZ0-F1
#
_cell.length_a   1.000
_cell.length_b   1.000
_cell.length_c   1.000
_cell.angle_alpha   90.00
_cell.angle_beta   90.00
_cell.angle_gamma   90.00
#
_symmetry.space_group_name_H-M   'P 1'
#
loop_
_entity.id
_entity.type
_entity.pdbx_description
1 polymer ?
#
loop_
_entity_poly.entity_id
_entity_poly.type
_entity_poly.pdbx_seq_one_letter_code
_entity_poly.pdbx_strand_id
1 'polypeptide(L)'
;VEVLTGLRRAMKGRITFWNRDITNASPRKILESKIAHIPEDRHKRGLILDYSVENNLILGSHYRPPMTKGLRLNFKKISENALEAERVLPAARLQT
;
A
#
# COMPACT_ATOMS: atom_id res chain seq x y z
N VAL A 1 -16.11 3.60 -2.49
CA VAL A 1 -14.80 3.01 -2.85
C VAL A 1 -14.51 1.70 -2.12
N GLU A 2 -14.92 1.54 -0.86
CA GLU A 2 -14.62 0.37 0.00
C GLU A 2 -14.84 -1.03 -0.60
N VAL A 3 -15.87 -1.21 -1.44
CA VAL A 3 -16.13 -2.50 -2.08
C VAL A 3 -15.04 -2.86 -3.11
N LEU A 4 -14.54 -1.86 -3.84
CA LEU A 4 -13.45 -2.03 -4.81
C LEU A 4 -12.10 -2.29 -4.14
N THR A 5 -11.96 -1.92 -2.87
CA THR A 5 -10.73 -2.06 -2.08
C THR A 5 -10.79 -3.24 -1.11
N GLY A 6 -11.89 -4.00 -1.13
CA GLY A 6 -12.09 -5.19 -0.29
C GLY A 6 -12.41 -4.88 1.16
N LEU A 7 -12.62 -3.61 1.51
CA LEU A 7 -13.00 -3.18 2.86
C LEU A 7 -14.47 -3.46 3.17
N ARG A 8 -15.30 -3.67 2.14
CA ARG A 8 -16.71 -4.01 2.28
C ARG A 8 -17.12 -5.05 1.24
N ARG A 9 -18.03 -5.97 1.61
CA ARG A 9 -18.55 -6.96 0.66
C ARG A 9 -19.55 -6.34 -0.32
N ALA A 10 -19.47 -6.76 -1.58
CA ALA A 10 -20.49 -6.53 -2.59
C ALA A 10 -21.71 -7.42 -2.33
N MET A 11 -22.91 -6.82 -2.35
CA MET A 11 -24.16 -7.55 -2.16
C MET A 11 -24.65 -8.22 -3.44
N LYS A 12 -24.44 -7.57 -4.60
CA LYS A 12 -24.81 -8.05 -5.93
C LYS A 12 -23.82 -7.47 -6.96
N GLY A 13 -23.79 -8.07 -8.15
CA GLY A 13 -22.92 -7.66 -9.25
C GLY A 13 -21.56 -8.38 -9.27
N ARG A 14 -20.70 -7.97 -10.20
CA ARG A 14 -19.37 -8.53 -10.41
C ARG A 14 -18.36 -7.41 -10.64
N ILE A 15 -17.16 -7.55 -10.08
CA ILE A 15 -16.05 -6.63 -10.24
C ILE A 15 -14.91 -7.40 -10.90
N THR A 16 -14.46 -6.92 -12.06
CA THR A 16 -13.35 -7.53 -12.79
C THR A 16 -12.22 -6.54 -12.99
N PHE A 17 -10.98 -6.99 -12.84
CA PHE A 17 -9.78 -6.22 -13.15
C PHE A 17 -8.86 -7.06 -14.03
N TRP A 18 -8.49 -6.55 -15.20
CA TRP A 18 -7.68 -7.26 -16.21
C TRP A 18 -8.23 -8.68 -16.51
N ASN A 19 -9.52 -8.75 -16.80
CA ASN A 19 -10.27 -9.99 -17.07
C ASN A 19 -10.25 -11.02 -15.92
N ARG A 20 -9.81 -10.64 -14.72
CA ARG A 20 -9.88 -11.48 -13.52
C ARG A 20 -11.00 -10.99 -12.61
N ASP A 21 -11.81 -11.92 -12.12
CA ASP A 21 -12.83 -11.62 -11.12
C ASP A 21 -12.17 -11.33 -9.77
N ILE A 22 -12.39 -10.13 -9.26
CA ILE A 22 -11.92 -9.68 -7.94
C ILE A 22 -13.09 -9.38 -6.99
N THR A 23 -14.30 -9.82 -7.33
CA THR A 23 -15.49 -9.64 -6.49
C THR A 23 -15.26 -10.22 -5.11
N ASN A 24 -15.42 -9.41 -4.07
CA ASN A 24 -15.19 -9.81 -2.67
C ASN A 24 -13.78 -10.37 -2.39
N ALA A 25 -12.79 -10.05 -3.23
CA ALA A 25 -11.40 -10.33 -2.92
C ALA A 25 -10.98 -9.57 -1.64
N SER A 26 -10.07 -10.17 -0.87
CA SER A 26 -9.55 -9.50 0.33
C SER A 26 -8.75 -8.24 -0.05
N PRO A 27 -8.65 -7.25 0.84
CA PRO A 27 -7.82 -6.06 0.60
C PRO A 27 -6.40 -6.41 0.18
N ARG A 28 -5.83 -7.46 0.80
CA ARG A 28 -4.51 -7.98 0.40
C ARG A 28 -4.51 -8.40 -1.05
N LYS A 29 -5.40 -9.31 -1.48
CA LYS A 29 -5.46 -9.79 -2.87
C LYS A 29 -5.62 -8.65 -3.88
N ILE A 30 -6.42 -7.64 -3.54
CA ILE A 30 -6.61 -6.43 -4.37
C ILE A 30 -5.32 -5.62 -4.47
N LEU A 31 -4.59 -5.45 -3.36
CA LEU A 31 -3.26 -4.82 -3.39
C LEU A 31 -2.26 -5.63 -4.24
N GLU A 32 -2.30 -6.96 -4.15
CA GLU A 32 -1.42 -7.82 -4.96
C GLU A 32 -1.76 -7.75 -6.46
N SER A 33 -3.01 -7.44 -6.82
CA SER A 33 -3.43 -7.16 -8.19
C SER A 33 -3.06 -5.76 -8.69
N LYS A 34 -2.15 -5.06 -8.01
CA LYS A 34 -1.62 -3.74 -8.38
C LYS A 34 -2.63 -2.59 -8.28
N ILE A 35 -3.68 -2.76 -7.46
CA ILE A 35 -4.62 -1.69 -7.13
C ILE A 35 -4.19 -1.07 -5.80
N ALA A 36 -4.04 0.26 -5.77
CA ALA A 36 -3.76 1.02 -4.56
C ALA A 36 -4.96 1.89 -4.18
N HIS A 37 -5.18 2.06 -2.88
CA HIS A 37 -6.22 2.94 -2.33
C HIS A 37 -5.58 3.99 -1.44
N ILE A 38 -5.83 5.25 -1.77
CA ILE A 38 -5.45 6.39 -0.94
C ILE A 38 -6.73 6.89 -0.27
N PRO A 39 -6.87 6.75 1.06
CA PRO A 39 -8.07 7.18 1.77
C PRO A 39 -8.22 8.70 1.74
N GLU A 40 -9.47 9.14 1.93
CA GLU A 40 -9.84 10.56 2.06
C GLU A 40 -9.13 11.23 3.24
N ASP A 41 -9.09 10.56 4.40
CA ASP A 41 -8.39 11.00 5.59
C ASP A 41 -7.10 10.19 5.77
N ARG A 42 -6.00 10.72 5.21
CA ARG A 42 -4.70 10.05 5.26
C ARG A 42 -4.09 10.05 6.66
N HIS A 43 -4.38 11.07 7.48
CA HIS A 43 -3.85 11.14 8.84
C HIS A 43 -4.44 10.06 9.72
N LYS A 44 -5.75 9.81 9.59
CA LYS A 44 -6.45 8.83 10.41
C LYS A 44 -6.39 7.41 9.85
N ARG A 45 -6.32 7.25 8.53
CA ARG A 45 -6.51 5.95 7.85
C ARG A 45 -5.39 5.55 6.90
N GLY A 46 -4.56 6.49 6.47
CA GLY A 46 -3.52 6.26 5.46
C GLY A 46 -2.11 6.12 6.04
N LEU A 47 -1.89 6.55 7.27
CA LEU A 47 -0.58 6.64 7.92
C LEU A 47 -0.67 6.19 9.38
N ILE A 48 0.46 5.78 9.92
CA ILE A 48 0.67 5.58 11.36
C ILE A 48 1.60 6.71 11.81
N LEU A 49 1.06 7.71 12.52
CA LEU A 49 1.80 8.93 12.85
C LEU A 49 3.00 8.68 13.79
N ASP A 50 2.91 7.66 14.63
CA ASP A 50 3.98 7.26 15.55
C ASP A 50 5.13 6.53 14.83
N TYR A 51 4.98 6.22 13.55
CA TYR A 51 6.01 5.55 12.76
C TYR A 51 6.90 6.56 12.05
N SER A 52 8.19 6.22 11.92
CA SER A 52 9.09 6.90 11.01
C SER A 52 8.58 6.87 9.56
N VAL A 53 9.06 7.80 8.74
CA VAL A 53 8.71 7.86 7.31
C VAL A 53 9.03 6.54 6.62
N GLU A 54 10.21 5.97 6.87
CA GLU A 54 10.64 4.68 6.31
C GLU A 54 9.67 3.52 6.63
N ASN A 55 9.11 3.49 7.84
CA ASN A 55 8.18 2.46 8.27
C ASN A 55 6.79 2.65 7.65
N ASN A 56 6.34 3.90 7.52
CA ASN A 56 5.11 4.21 6.78
C ASN A 56 5.24 3.85 5.29
N LEU A 57 6.40 4.09 4.68
CA LEU A 57 6.64 3.85 3.25
C LEU A 57 6.49 2.37 2.85
N ILE A 58 6.79 1.44 3.75
CA ILE A 58 6.68 0.00 3.46
C ILE A 58 5.31 -0.60 3.77
N LEU A 59 4.36 0.17 4.30
CA LEU A 59 3.02 -0.33 4.58
C LEU A 59 2.40 -0.92 3.31
N GLY A 60 1.73 -2.07 3.45
CA GLY A 60 1.21 -2.86 2.32
C GLY A 60 2.24 -3.75 1.60
N SER A 61 3.55 -3.49 1.71
CA SER A 61 4.62 -4.33 1.11
C SER A 61 5.57 -4.96 2.14
N HIS A 62 5.46 -4.57 3.42
CA HIS A 62 6.32 -4.97 4.54
C HIS A 62 6.54 -6.47 4.73
N TYR A 63 5.65 -7.35 4.22
CA TYR A 63 5.78 -8.81 4.33
C TYR A 63 6.58 -9.43 3.17
N ARG A 64 6.91 -8.65 2.14
CA ARG A 64 7.59 -9.14 0.93
C ARG A 64 9.09 -8.90 1.01
N PRO A 65 9.90 -9.81 0.45
CA PRO A 65 11.27 -9.49 0.13
C PRO A 65 11.33 -8.26 -0.81
N PRO A 66 12.32 -7.38 -0.65
CA PRO A 66 13.47 -7.52 0.23
C PRO A 66 13.28 -6.87 1.62
N MET A 67 12.05 -6.46 1.97
CA MET A 67 11.72 -5.79 3.25
C MET A 67 11.62 -6.79 4.41
N THR A 68 11.49 -8.07 4.10
CA THR A 68 11.59 -9.19 5.05
C THR A 68 12.82 -10.04 4.80
N LYS A 69 13.39 -10.58 5.87
CA LYS A 69 14.40 -11.64 5.87
C LYS A 69 13.96 -12.74 6.83
N GLY A 70 13.35 -13.80 6.29
CA GLY A 70 12.70 -14.83 7.08
C GLY A 70 11.50 -14.27 7.85
N LEU A 71 11.46 -14.49 9.17
CA LEU A 71 10.40 -13.99 10.05
C LEU A 71 10.62 -12.56 10.56
N ARG A 72 11.73 -11.90 10.19
CA ARG A 72 12.10 -10.56 10.67
C ARG A 72 12.04 -9.53 9.54
N LEU A 73 11.78 -8.28 9.91
CA LEU A 73 11.94 -7.13 9.01
C LEU A 73 13.43 -6.88 8.73
N ASN A 74 13.72 -6.45 7.51
CA ASN A 74 15.06 -6.09 7.07
C ASN A 74 15.22 -4.57 7.09
N PHE A 75 15.47 -4.01 8.28
CA PHE A 75 15.57 -2.56 8.49
C PHE A 75 16.59 -1.89 7.58
N LYS A 76 17.74 -2.54 7.33
CA LYS A 76 18.74 -2.03 6.38
C LYS A 76 18.12 -1.77 5.01
N LYS A 77 17.34 -2.73 4.49
CA LYS A 77 16.72 -2.58 3.18
C LYS A 77 15.56 -1.60 3.16
N ILE A 78 14.83 -1.50 4.27
CA ILE A 78 13.74 -0.53 4.46
C ILE A 78 14.31 0.89 4.39
N SER A 79 15.39 1.18 5.11
CA SER A 79 16.05 2.49 5.07
C SER A 79 16.65 2.79 3.69
N GLU A 80 17.30 1.81 3.03
CA GLU A 80 17.77 1.97 1.64
C GLU A 80 16.62 2.32 0.68
N ASN A 81 15.46 1.67 0.82
CA ASN A 81 14.28 1.93 0.00
C ASN A 81 13.71 3.34 0.26
N ALA A 82 13.72 3.80 1.51
CA ALA A 82 13.27 5.14 1.86
C ALA A 82 14.16 6.23 1.26
N LEU A 83 15.49 6.06 1.33
CA LEU A 83 16.45 6.97 0.70
C LEU A 83 16.27 7.03 -0.82
N GLU A 84 16.01 5.88 -1.46
CA GLU A 84 15.75 5.84 -2.90
C GLU A 84 14.42 6.53 -3.26
N ALA A 85 13.38 6.34 -2.44
CA ALA A 85 12.12 7.06 -2.60
C ALA A 85 12.30 8.59 -2.48
N GLU A 86 13.14 9.05 -1.55
CA GLU A 86 13.45 10.48 -1.41
C GLU A 86 14.16 11.05 -2.65
N ARG A 87 15.06 10.28 -3.27
CA ARG A 87 15.78 10.67 -4.49
C ARG A 87 14.90 10.82 -5.73
N VAL A 88 13.78 10.09 -5.81
CA VAL A 88 12.83 10.19 -6.93
C VAL A 88 11.74 11.24 -6.71
N LEU A 89 11.60 11.75 -5.48
CA LEU A 89 10.66 12.81 -5.11
C LEU A 89 11.10 14.29 -5.32
N PRO A 90 12.30 14.67 -5.81
CA PRO A 90 12.65 16.09 -5.96
C PRO A 90 11.80 16.85 -6.97
N ALA A 91 10.97 16.16 -7.78
CA ALA A 91 10.05 16.80 -8.74
C ALA A 91 8.65 17.12 -8.18
N ALA A 92 8.30 16.66 -6.96
CA ALA A 92 6.96 16.88 -6.39
C ALA A 92 6.85 18.13 -5.50
N ARG A 93 7.97 18.80 -5.20
CA ARG A 93 7.99 20.10 -4.51
C ARG A 93 7.96 21.23 -5.53
N LEU A 94 6.78 21.54 -6.07
CA LEU A 94 6.38 22.85 -6.62
C LEU A 94 4.95 22.67 -7.15
N GLN A 95 3.97 22.63 -6.27
CA GLN A 95 2.56 23.00 -6.50
C GLN A 95 1.73 22.67 -5.26
N THR A 96 1.87 23.52 -4.25
CA THR A 96 0.81 23.91 -3.32
C THR A 96 1.15 25.30 -2.81
#